data_AF-A0A2V1BSZ6-F1
#
_entry.id   AF-A0A2V1BSZ6-F1
#
_cell.length_a   1.000
_cell.length_b   1.000
_cell.length_c   1.000
_cell.angle_alpha   90.00
_cell.angle_beta   90.00
_cell.angle_gamma   90.00
#
_symmetry.space_group_name_H-M   'P 1'
#
loop_
_entity.id
_entity.type
_entity.pdbx_description
1 polymer ?
#
loop_
_entity_poly.entity_id
_entity_poly.type
_entity_poly.pdbx_seq_one_letter_code
_entity_poly.pdbx_strand_id
1 'polypeptide(L)'
;MYGYIYLCNLLSMLYGFASGFSMLTDGNVEMPCHHSLWDSLNADTWQENAKVHGLGSPLRLKDAVSRLLDVTLSHDVPEEYWEWDPYSCCVAVNAVSIYVSHMTQGLYLLGESSNYAETNQFQGSDITTQMETAISKCLLLIKDARNRADEAYAWDDTEGPLLFNSLAMLRVSYCRIMTRAESASRGMLFRMNENETEQSILQFLSEPMELTRYLNRAVSVALEGVLIPTRIGKGLVRKTSAFTWAVEHAFAGWDSILLLTKWVHAKERLQRRGITLDEADKQIMQRVRDMLAEDIETNDVETSLAATLTRSWADFYDDTWIWGVTPKMGRILRQLAKHYENKAQ
;
A
#
# COMPACT_ATOMS: atom_id res chain seq x y z
N MET A 1 -22.35 2.92 -1.80
CA MET A 1 -21.62 2.99 -0.53
C MET A 1 -20.17 2.54 -0.66
N TYR A 2 -19.87 1.40 -1.29
CA TYR A 2 -18.49 0.94 -1.44
C TYR A 2 -17.60 1.87 -2.28
N GLY A 3 -18.14 2.54 -3.29
CA GLY A 3 -17.44 3.63 -3.98
C GLY A 3 -17.04 4.80 -3.06
N TYR A 4 -17.80 5.07 -1.98
CA TYR A 4 -17.43 6.06 -0.97
C TYR A 4 -16.27 5.57 -0.09
N ILE A 5 -16.32 4.32 0.38
CA ILE A 5 -15.20 3.68 1.11
C ILE A 5 -13.92 3.76 0.28
N TYR A 6 -14.01 3.34 -0.98
CA TYR A 6 -12.90 3.36 -1.92
C TYR A 6 -12.32 4.77 -2.11
N LEU A 7 -13.18 5.77 -2.37
CA LEU A 7 -12.76 7.16 -2.51
C LEU A 7 -12.11 7.68 -1.22
N CYS A 8 -12.71 7.43 -0.05
CA CYS A 8 -12.11 7.83 1.23
C CYS A 8 -10.74 7.23 1.45
N ASN A 9 -10.55 5.97 1.04
CA ASN A 9 -9.26 5.31 1.15
C ASN A 9 -8.24 5.90 0.17
N LEU A 10 -8.63 6.16 -1.08
CA LEU A 10 -7.79 6.88 -2.04
C LEU A 10 -7.38 8.26 -1.52
N LEU A 11 -8.32 9.01 -0.95
CA LEU A 11 -8.04 10.32 -0.36
C LEU A 11 -7.08 10.21 0.83
N SER A 12 -7.27 9.22 1.71
CA SER A 12 -6.34 8.96 2.81
C SER A 12 -4.96 8.51 2.31
N MET A 13 -4.93 7.73 1.23
CA MET A 13 -3.70 7.29 0.56
C MET A 13 -2.92 8.47 0.00
N LEU A 14 -3.61 9.36 -0.70
CA LEU A 14 -3.03 10.49 -1.42
C LEU A 14 -2.66 11.68 -0.55
N TYR A 15 -3.59 12.09 0.31
CA TYR A 15 -3.50 13.36 1.03
C TYR A 15 -3.08 13.18 2.48
N GLY A 16 -3.08 11.93 2.98
CA GLY A 16 -2.98 11.68 4.41
C GLY A 16 -4.18 12.23 5.19
N PHE A 17 -5.27 12.64 4.51
CA PHE A 17 -6.47 13.10 5.19
C PHE A 17 -7.09 11.96 6.01
N ALA A 18 -7.66 12.34 7.16
CA ALA A 18 -8.55 11.45 7.88
C ALA A 18 -9.68 11.03 6.93
N SER A 19 -9.86 9.72 6.79
CA SER A 19 -10.93 9.18 5.96
C SER A 19 -12.27 9.66 6.53
N GLY A 20 -13.14 10.21 5.66
CA GLY A 20 -14.51 10.57 6.04
C GLY A 20 -15.38 9.37 6.42
N PHE A 21 -14.94 8.15 6.08
CA PHE A 21 -15.59 6.92 6.50
C PHE A 21 -15.22 6.55 7.94
N SER A 22 -16.24 6.37 8.78
CA SER A 22 -16.11 5.95 10.18
C SER A 22 -16.69 4.56 10.38
N MET A 23 -15.86 3.64 10.90
CA MET A 23 -16.30 2.26 11.18
C MET A 23 -17.46 2.19 12.17
N LEU A 24 -17.56 3.17 13.08
CA LEU A 24 -18.60 3.21 14.11
C LEU A 24 -19.96 3.61 13.57
N THR A 25 -20.01 4.59 12.67
CA THR A 25 -21.27 5.11 12.12
C THR A 25 -21.65 4.41 10.82
N ASP A 26 -20.67 4.22 9.94
CA ASP A 26 -20.87 3.79 8.55
C ASP A 26 -20.62 2.28 8.38
N GLY A 27 -20.05 1.61 9.39
CA GLY A 27 -19.78 0.16 9.35
C GLY A 27 -21.01 -0.74 9.50
N ASN A 28 -22.21 -0.17 9.72
CA ASN A 28 -23.46 -0.94 9.81
C ASN A 28 -24.00 -1.41 8.46
N VAL A 29 -23.34 -1.02 7.37
CA VAL A 29 -23.67 -1.42 6.00
C VAL A 29 -23.37 -2.90 5.84
N GLU A 30 -24.27 -3.60 5.15
CA GLU A 30 -24.12 -5.02 4.82
C GLU A 30 -22.87 -5.24 3.95
N MET A 31 -22.28 -6.42 4.00
CA MET A 31 -21.29 -6.86 3.02
C MET A 31 -21.98 -7.08 1.66
N PRO A 32 -21.22 -7.03 0.55
CA PRO A 32 -21.80 -7.33 -0.76
C PRO A 32 -22.51 -8.69 -0.76
N CYS A 33 -23.64 -8.76 -1.47
CA CYS A 33 -24.31 -10.03 -1.70
C CYS A 33 -23.54 -10.84 -2.77
N HIS A 34 -23.82 -12.14 -2.82
CA HIS A 34 -23.12 -13.07 -3.69
C HIS A 34 -23.17 -12.64 -5.16
N HIS A 35 -22.04 -12.72 -5.87
CA HIS A 35 -21.89 -12.22 -7.25
C HIS A 35 -22.90 -12.84 -8.24
N SER A 36 -23.31 -14.10 -8.01
CA SER A 36 -24.32 -14.79 -8.83
C SER A 36 -25.65 -14.03 -8.95
N LEU A 37 -25.99 -13.18 -7.97
CA LEU A 37 -27.17 -12.30 -8.05
C LEU A 37 -26.96 -11.16 -9.05
N TRP A 38 -25.75 -10.65 -9.21
CA TRP A 38 -25.42 -9.60 -10.16
C TRP A 38 -25.20 -10.15 -11.57
N ASP A 39 -24.63 -11.34 -11.67
CA ASP A 39 -24.29 -11.99 -12.94
C ASP A 39 -25.47 -12.75 -13.57
N SER A 40 -26.62 -12.77 -12.89
CA SER A 40 -27.82 -13.45 -13.37
C SER A 40 -28.30 -12.86 -14.69
N LEU A 41 -28.30 -13.68 -15.74
CA LEU A 41 -28.66 -13.27 -17.10
C LEU A 41 -30.14 -12.91 -17.27
N ASN A 42 -31.01 -13.47 -16.42
CA ASN A 42 -32.45 -13.22 -16.46
C ASN A 42 -33.11 -13.34 -15.08
N ALA A 43 -34.37 -12.90 -15.01
CA ALA A 43 -35.15 -12.84 -13.77
C ALA A 43 -35.37 -14.20 -13.11
N ASP A 44 -35.49 -15.29 -13.87
CA ASP A 44 -35.73 -16.62 -13.32
C ASP A 44 -34.47 -17.16 -12.63
N THR A 45 -33.31 -17.03 -13.29
CA THR A 45 -32.01 -17.38 -12.69
C THR A 45 -31.71 -16.55 -11.45
N TRP A 46 -32.06 -15.27 -11.47
CA TRP A 46 -31.91 -14.38 -10.32
C TRP A 46 -32.75 -14.85 -9.14
N GLN A 47 -34.03 -15.22 -9.38
CA GLN A 47 -34.91 -15.70 -8.32
C GLN A 47 -34.44 -17.02 -7.71
N GLU A 48 -33.86 -17.91 -8.51
CA GLU A 48 -33.29 -19.17 -8.01
C GLU A 48 -32.05 -18.90 -7.13
N ASN A 49 -31.12 -18.07 -7.63
CA ASN A 49 -29.94 -17.66 -6.86
C ASN A 49 -30.32 -16.92 -5.56
N ALA A 50 -31.35 -16.07 -5.60
CA ALA A 50 -31.85 -15.35 -4.42
C ALA A 50 -32.47 -16.27 -3.37
N LYS A 51 -33.03 -17.43 -3.77
CA LYS A 51 -33.53 -18.43 -2.82
C LYS A 51 -32.38 -19.17 -2.13
N VAL A 52 -31.27 -19.39 -2.83
CA VAL A 52 -30.10 -20.11 -2.32
C VAL A 52 -29.27 -19.21 -1.42
N HIS A 53 -28.91 -18.02 -1.88
CA HIS A 53 -27.96 -17.13 -1.20
C HIS A 53 -28.62 -16.01 -0.39
N GLY A 54 -29.95 -15.87 -0.48
CA GLY A 54 -30.67 -14.73 0.07
C GLY A 54 -30.56 -13.48 -0.80
N LEU A 55 -31.23 -12.40 -0.37
CA LEU A 55 -31.26 -11.11 -1.07
C LEU A 55 -30.13 -10.16 -0.67
N GLY A 56 -29.43 -10.46 0.43
CA GLY A 56 -28.44 -9.60 1.05
C GLY A 56 -27.58 -10.38 2.03
N SER A 57 -26.44 -9.81 2.42
CA SER A 57 -25.57 -10.43 3.40
C SER A 57 -26.02 -10.04 4.82
N PRO A 58 -26.25 -11.00 5.73
CA PRO A 58 -26.49 -10.71 7.14
C PRO A 58 -25.23 -10.14 7.83
N LEU A 59 -24.05 -10.33 7.22
CA LEU A 59 -22.78 -9.85 7.71
C LEU A 59 -22.65 -8.36 7.43
N ARG A 60 -22.38 -7.55 8.46
CA ARG A 60 -22.08 -6.12 8.27
C ARG A 60 -20.58 -5.92 8.08
N LEU A 61 -20.23 -4.80 7.45
CA LEU A 61 -18.84 -4.43 7.21
C LEU A 61 -18.02 -4.33 8.51
N LYS A 62 -18.61 -3.79 9.58
CA LYS A 62 -17.95 -3.75 10.89
C LYS A 62 -17.65 -5.14 11.44
N ASP A 63 -18.54 -6.11 11.20
CA ASP A 63 -18.38 -7.49 11.67
C ASP A 63 -17.26 -8.17 10.88
N ALA A 64 -17.22 -7.94 9.56
CA ALA A 64 -16.12 -8.35 8.69
C ALA A 64 -14.76 -7.84 9.19
N VAL A 65 -14.68 -6.53 9.47
CA VAL A 65 -13.45 -5.89 9.98
C VAL A 65 -13.09 -6.41 11.37
N SER A 66 -14.07 -6.62 12.26
CA SER A 66 -13.84 -7.18 13.60
C SER A 66 -13.23 -8.58 13.54
N ARG A 67 -13.71 -9.49 12.66
CA ARG A 67 -13.10 -10.83 12.48
C ARG A 67 -11.65 -10.72 11.99
N LEU A 68 -11.38 -9.78 11.08
CA LEU A 68 -10.02 -9.53 10.59
C LEU A 68 -9.11 -8.97 11.70
N LEU A 69 -9.63 -8.21 12.65
CA LEU A 69 -8.89 -7.65 13.79
C LEU A 69 -8.79 -8.58 15.02
N ASP A 70 -9.28 -9.82 14.95
CA ASP A 70 -9.43 -10.72 16.12
C ASP A 70 -10.29 -10.14 17.25
N VAL A 71 -11.25 -9.29 16.90
CA VAL A 71 -12.22 -8.75 17.86
C VAL A 71 -13.42 -9.67 17.93
N THR A 72 -13.84 -10.01 19.15
CA THR A 72 -15.02 -10.84 19.40
C THR A 72 -16.29 -10.17 18.87
N LEU A 73 -17.06 -10.93 18.08
CA LEU A 73 -18.34 -10.48 17.55
C LEU A 73 -19.39 -10.51 18.65
N SER A 74 -20.34 -9.57 18.59
CA SER A 74 -21.47 -9.52 19.53
C SER A 74 -22.56 -10.56 19.22
N HIS A 75 -22.47 -11.22 18.08
CA HIS A 75 -23.43 -12.20 17.58
C HIS A 75 -22.71 -13.22 16.70
N ASP A 76 -23.33 -14.39 16.53
CA ASP A 76 -22.80 -15.46 15.70
C ASP A 76 -23.29 -15.30 14.25
N VAL A 77 -22.38 -15.48 13.30
CA VAL A 77 -22.68 -15.38 11.86
C VAL A 77 -22.27 -16.70 11.20
N PRO A 78 -23.18 -17.40 10.49
CA PRO A 78 -22.88 -18.69 9.88
C PRO A 78 -21.63 -18.64 8.97
N GLU A 79 -20.84 -19.73 8.96
CA GLU A 79 -19.56 -19.79 8.23
C GLU A 79 -19.70 -19.53 6.72
N GLU A 80 -20.84 -19.86 6.12
CA GLU A 80 -21.14 -19.62 4.70
C GLU A 80 -21.04 -18.14 4.28
N TYR A 81 -21.29 -17.19 5.19
CA TYR A 81 -21.22 -15.74 4.88
C TYR A 81 -19.79 -15.17 4.97
N TRP A 82 -18.83 -16.00 5.34
CA TRP A 82 -17.42 -15.63 5.41
C TRP A 82 -16.62 -16.09 4.20
N GLU A 83 -17.24 -16.86 3.31
CA GLU A 83 -16.69 -17.18 1.99
C GLU A 83 -16.87 -15.97 1.07
N TRP A 84 -15.82 -15.15 0.98
CA TRP A 84 -15.85 -13.92 0.21
C TRP A 84 -15.30 -14.11 -1.20
N ASP A 85 -16.05 -13.60 -2.17
CA ASP A 85 -15.64 -13.39 -3.55
C ASP A 85 -14.63 -12.24 -3.67
N PRO A 86 -13.97 -12.06 -4.83
CA PRO A 86 -12.99 -11.00 -5.06
C PRO A 86 -13.47 -9.57 -4.72
N TYR A 87 -14.73 -9.25 -4.99
CA TYR A 87 -15.30 -7.94 -4.72
C TYR A 87 -15.56 -7.74 -3.22
N SER A 88 -16.12 -8.73 -2.54
CA SER A 88 -16.28 -8.73 -1.09
C SER A 88 -14.93 -8.60 -0.36
N CYS A 89 -13.91 -9.31 -0.85
CA CYS A 89 -12.54 -9.19 -0.37
C CYS A 89 -12.00 -7.75 -0.51
N CYS A 90 -12.19 -7.15 -1.69
CA CYS A 90 -11.75 -5.78 -1.96
C CYS A 90 -12.40 -4.77 -1.00
N VAL A 91 -13.71 -4.92 -0.73
CA VAL A 91 -14.44 -4.08 0.22
C VAL A 91 -13.87 -4.21 1.63
N ALA A 92 -13.67 -5.44 2.11
CA ALA A 92 -13.14 -5.69 3.46
C ALA A 92 -11.71 -5.15 3.62
N VAL A 93 -10.84 -5.37 2.62
CA VAL A 93 -9.47 -4.86 2.60
C VAL A 93 -9.45 -3.33 2.67
N ASN A 94 -10.28 -2.67 1.87
CA ASN A 94 -10.38 -1.21 1.89
C ASN A 94 -10.80 -0.69 3.27
N ALA A 95 -11.79 -1.34 3.88
CA ALA A 95 -12.28 -0.97 5.21
C ALA A 95 -11.20 -1.16 6.29
N VAL A 96 -10.43 -2.25 6.24
CA VAL A 96 -9.27 -2.47 7.13
C VAL A 96 -8.18 -1.42 6.89
N SER A 97 -7.87 -1.08 5.64
CA SER A 97 -6.89 -0.05 5.31
C SER A 97 -7.25 1.33 5.87
N ILE A 98 -8.54 1.69 5.85
CA ILE A 98 -9.05 2.91 6.48
C ILE A 98 -8.88 2.84 8.00
N TYR A 99 -9.29 1.72 8.63
CA TYR A 99 -9.14 1.53 10.07
C TYR A 99 -7.67 1.65 10.51
N VAL A 100 -6.76 0.98 9.79
CA VAL A 100 -5.32 1.06 10.00
C VAL A 100 -4.83 2.50 9.90
N SER A 101 -5.31 3.26 8.91
CA SER A 101 -4.90 4.66 8.73
C SER A 101 -5.35 5.54 9.90
N HIS A 102 -6.61 5.41 10.35
CA HIS A 102 -7.14 6.14 11.51
C HIS A 102 -6.34 5.85 12.79
N MET A 103 -6.07 4.58 13.04
CA MET A 103 -5.31 4.19 14.22
C MET A 103 -3.83 4.62 14.13
N THR A 104 -3.22 4.60 12.94
CA THR A 104 -1.85 5.10 12.74
C THR A 104 -1.76 6.61 13.02
N GLN A 105 -2.74 7.39 12.56
CA GLN A 105 -2.85 8.83 12.88
C GLN A 105 -3.02 9.06 14.39
N GLY A 106 -3.87 8.27 15.04
CA GLY A 106 -4.03 8.33 16.50
C GLY A 106 -2.73 8.01 17.27
N LEU A 107 -1.98 7.01 16.82
CA LEU A 107 -0.67 6.66 17.38
C LEU A 107 0.36 7.79 17.20
N TYR A 108 0.35 8.47 16.06
CA TYR A 108 1.25 9.60 15.79
C TYR A 108 1.00 10.76 16.77
N LEU A 109 -0.27 11.16 16.94
CA LEU A 109 -0.67 12.19 17.91
C LEU A 109 -0.26 11.87 19.35
N LEU A 110 -0.46 10.62 19.78
CA LEU A 110 -0.08 10.16 21.11
C LEU A 110 1.44 10.07 21.29
N GLY A 111 2.17 9.77 20.21
CA GLY A 111 3.63 9.75 20.17
C GLY A 111 4.24 11.14 20.38
N GLU A 112 3.78 12.14 19.63
CA GLU A 112 4.24 13.54 19.78
C GLU A 112 3.97 14.13 21.17
N SER A 113 2.94 13.64 21.86
CA SER A 113 2.50 14.16 23.16
C SER A 113 3.27 13.59 24.36
N SER A 114 4.21 12.66 24.18
CA SER A 114 4.72 11.81 25.28
C SER A 114 6.10 12.19 25.82
N ASN A 115 6.09 12.95 26.94
CA ASN A 115 7.17 13.00 27.96
C ASN A 115 7.02 11.89 29.03
N TYR A 116 6.08 10.94 28.86
CA TYR A 116 5.78 9.84 29.80
C TYR A 116 5.96 8.50 29.08
N ALA A 117 7.12 7.88 29.27
CA ALA A 117 7.73 6.99 28.27
C ALA A 117 7.38 5.49 28.34
N GLU A 118 6.66 4.99 29.37
CA GLU A 118 6.54 3.53 29.55
C GLU A 118 5.14 2.96 29.25
N THR A 119 4.07 3.57 29.75
CA THR A 119 2.71 3.03 29.59
C THR A 119 2.18 3.13 28.15
N ASN A 120 2.51 4.23 27.45
CA ASN A 120 2.08 4.45 26.06
C ASN A 120 2.83 3.55 25.05
N GLN A 121 4.06 3.11 25.35
CA GLN A 121 4.81 2.21 24.48
C GLN A 121 4.18 0.82 24.42
N PHE A 122 3.68 0.32 25.56
CA PHE A 122 3.02 -0.98 25.63
C PHE A 122 1.72 -0.98 24.81
N GLN A 123 0.86 0.02 25.01
CA GLN A 123 -0.40 0.16 24.27
C GLN A 123 -0.17 0.37 22.75
N GLY A 124 0.85 1.15 22.37
CA GLY A 124 1.21 1.33 20.96
C GLY A 124 1.74 0.05 20.30
N SER A 125 2.44 -0.80 21.04
CA SER A 125 2.91 -2.10 20.53
C SER A 125 1.80 -3.11 20.30
N ASP A 126 0.78 -3.10 21.17
CA ASP A 126 -0.40 -3.97 21.06
C ASP A 126 -1.25 -3.61 19.82
N ILE A 127 -1.55 -2.31 19.64
CA ILE A 127 -2.27 -1.81 18.45
C ILE A 127 -1.51 -2.15 17.16
N THR A 128 -0.19 -1.95 17.15
CA THR A 128 0.66 -2.28 15.99
C THR A 128 0.56 -3.78 15.63
N THR A 129 0.58 -4.65 16.64
CA THR A 129 0.49 -6.10 16.47
C THR A 129 -0.89 -6.51 15.95
N GLN A 130 -1.96 -5.94 16.50
CA GLN A 130 -3.32 -6.20 16.02
C GLN A 130 -3.51 -5.83 14.55
N MET A 131 -3.02 -4.66 14.14
CA MET A 131 -3.07 -4.24 12.73
C MET A 131 -2.27 -5.15 11.82
N GLU A 132 -1.09 -5.59 12.26
CA GLU A 132 -0.26 -6.53 11.51
C GLU A 132 -1.00 -7.86 11.29
N THR A 133 -1.66 -8.38 12.33
CA THR A 133 -2.51 -9.57 12.24
C THR A 133 -3.64 -9.37 11.24
N ALA A 134 -4.30 -8.20 11.28
CA ALA A 134 -5.38 -7.88 10.34
C ALA A 134 -4.93 -7.86 8.89
N ILE A 135 -3.77 -7.24 8.61
CA ILE A 135 -3.16 -7.23 7.28
C ILE A 135 -2.79 -8.64 6.84
N SER A 136 -2.23 -9.45 7.75
CA SER A 136 -1.86 -10.84 7.46
C SER A 136 -3.08 -11.69 7.11
N LYS A 137 -4.20 -11.51 7.82
CA LYS A 137 -5.48 -12.16 7.50
C LYS A 137 -6.07 -11.69 6.18
N CYS A 138 -6.01 -10.39 5.89
CA CYS A 138 -6.41 -9.87 4.59
C CYS A 138 -5.59 -10.48 3.45
N LEU A 139 -4.28 -10.68 3.65
CA LEU A 139 -3.42 -11.34 2.67
C LEU A 139 -3.81 -12.81 2.46
N LEU A 140 -4.13 -13.54 3.52
CA LEU A 140 -4.61 -14.92 3.43
C LEU A 140 -5.95 -14.99 2.69
N LEU A 141 -6.87 -14.08 3.02
CA LEU A 141 -8.17 -13.95 2.38
C LEU A 141 -8.04 -13.69 0.87
N ILE A 142 -7.16 -12.78 0.45
CA ILE A 142 -6.91 -12.54 -0.97
C ILE A 142 -6.34 -13.79 -1.67
N LYS A 143 -5.41 -14.50 -1.02
CA LYS A 143 -4.83 -15.74 -1.59
C LYS A 143 -5.88 -16.83 -1.76
N ASP A 144 -6.75 -16.96 -0.77
CA ASP A 144 -7.81 -17.95 -0.74
C ASP A 144 -8.90 -17.65 -1.79
N ALA A 145 -9.35 -16.40 -1.87
CA ALA A 145 -10.25 -15.93 -2.93
C ALA A 145 -9.65 -16.12 -4.33
N ARG A 146 -8.34 -15.88 -4.48
CA ARG A 146 -7.62 -16.14 -5.73
C ARG A 146 -7.64 -17.61 -6.11
N ASN A 147 -7.33 -18.51 -5.19
CA ASN A 147 -7.30 -19.94 -5.46
C ASN A 147 -8.69 -20.46 -5.91
N ARG A 148 -9.76 -19.98 -5.28
CA ARG A 148 -11.14 -20.33 -5.69
C ARG A 148 -11.49 -19.79 -7.08
N ALA A 149 -11.09 -18.56 -7.39
CA ALA A 149 -11.36 -17.95 -8.70
C ALA A 149 -10.62 -18.71 -9.83
N ASP A 150 -9.37 -19.15 -9.57
CA ASP A 150 -8.57 -19.93 -10.52
C ASP A 150 -9.24 -21.28 -10.91
N GLU A 151 -10.03 -21.87 -10.01
CA GLU A 151 -10.76 -23.13 -10.26
C GLU A 151 -12.06 -22.93 -11.07
N ALA A 152 -12.65 -21.73 -11.00
CA ALA A 152 -13.98 -21.44 -11.54
C ALA A 152 -13.99 -21.02 -13.01
N TYR A 153 -12.95 -20.34 -13.51
CA TYR A 153 -12.62 -20.05 -14.91
C TYR A 153 -11.41 -19.11 -14.86
N ALA A 154 -10.39 -19.31 -15.70
CA ALA A 154 -9.20 -18.45 -15.71
C ALA A 154 -9.59 -16.97 -15.87
N TRP A 155 -9.44 -16.19 -14.80
CA TRP A 155 -9.47 -14.72 -14.72
C TRP A 155 -10.33 -14.06 -15.81
N ASP A 156 -11.57 -13.69 -15.46
CA ASP A 156 -12.21 -12.56 -16.16
C ASP A 156 -11.25 -11.34 -16.08
N ASP A 157 -11.15 -10.59 -17.18
CA ASP A 157 -10.45 -9.30 -17.29
C ASP A 157 -10.77 -8.33 -16.13
N THR A 158 -11.88 -8.51 -15.40
CA THR A 158 -12.34 -7.61 -14.32
C THR A 158 -11.96 -8.02 -12.87
N GLU A 159 -12.04 -9.28 -12.49
CA GLU A 159 -11.87 -9.72 -11.09
C GLU A 159 -10.41 -9.76 -10.63
N GLY A 160 -9.53 -10.11 -11.57
CA GLY A 160 -8.11 -10.15 -11.34
C GLY A 160 -7.49 -8.83 -10.88
N PRO A 161 -7.78 -7.72 -11.59
CA PRO A 161 -7.40 -6.39 -11.18
C PRO A 161 -7.86 -6.02 -9.75
N LEU A 162 -9.05 -6.43 -9.29
CA LEU A 162 -9.56 -6.07 -7.96
C LEU A 162 -8.70 -6.61 -6.81
N LEU A 163 -8.36 -7.90 -6.85
CA LEU A 163 -7.50 -8.52 -5.84
C LEU A 163 -6.07 -7.99 -5.94
N PHE A 164 -5.59 -7.76 -7.16
CA PHE A 164 -4.28 -7.17 -7.40
C PHE A 164 -4.19 -5.76 -6.79
N ASN A 165 -5.20 -4.90 -6.98
CA ASN A 165 -5.31 -3.56 -6.37
C ASN A 165 -5.35 -3.65 -4.85
N SER A 166 -6.14 -4.57 -4.29
CA SER A 166 -6.24 -4.80 -2.85
C SER A 166 -4.89 -5.15 -2.21
N LEU A 167 -4.05 -5.95 -2.89
CA LEU A 167 -2.69 -6.26 -2.42
C LEU A 167 -1.79 -5.02 -2.36
N ALA A 168 -1.88 -4.14 -3.35
CA ALA A 168 -1.14 -2.87 -3.34
C ALA A 168 -1.56 -1.98 -2.16
N MET A 169 -2.85 -1.96 -1.84
CA MET A 169 -3.37 -1.22 -0.69
C MET A 169 -2.87 -1.77 0.64
N LEU A 170 -2.90 -3.10 0.82
CA LEU A 170 -2.36 -3.72 2.03
C LEU A 170 -0.88 -3.41 2.22
N ARG A 171 -0.10 -3.33 1.14
CA ARG A 171 1.32 -2.92 1.20
C ARG A 171 1.46 -1.51 1.75
N VAL A 172 0.66 -0.57 1.26
CA VAL A 172 0.65 0.82 1.74
C VAL A 172 0.29 0.87 3.23
N SER A 173 -0.78 0.20 3.63
CA SER A 173 -1.21 0.11 5.03
C SER A 173 -0.11 -0.48 5.92
N TYR A 174 0.56 -1.55 5.46
CA TYR A 174 1.65 -2.18 6.19
C TYR A 174 2.84 -1.24 6.39
N CYS A 175 3.29 -0.59 5.32
CA CYS A 175 4.40 0.37 5.40
C CYS A 175 4.06 1.55 6.31
N ARG A 176 2.81 2.04 6.31
CA ARG A 176 2.35 3.14 7.17
C ARG A 176 2.48 2.79 8.66
N ILE A 177 1.96 1.63 9.07
CA ILE A 177 2.03 1.20 10.47
C ILE A 177 3.48 1.07 10.94
N MET A 178 4.32 0.44 10.13
CA MET A 178 5.68 0.07 10.53
C MET A 178 6.65 1.26 10.54
N THR A 179 6.41 2.25 9.68
CA THR A 179 7.25 3.46 9.62
C THR A 179 6.76 4.55 10.55
N ARG A 180 5.49 4.51 10.99
CA ARG A 180 4.81 5.57 11.76
C ARG A 180 4.98 6.98 11.16
N ALA A 181 5.35 7.05 9.88
CA ALA A 181 5.67 8.29 9.21
C ALA A 181 4.37 8.89 8.68
N GLU A 182 3.95 10.01 9.28
CA GLU A 182 3.07 10.93 8.57
C GLU A 182 3.83 11.50 7.37
N SER A 183 3.12 11.60 6.27
CA SER A 183 3.73 11.63 4.97
C SER A 183 3.82 13.02 4.40
N ALA A 184 4.75 13.83 4.85
CA ALA A 184 5.03 15.06 4.10
C ALA A 184 5.45 14.77 2.66
N SER A 185 5.98 13.58 2.37
CA SER A 185 6.30 13.10 1.02
C SER A 185 5.10 12.89 0.09
N ARG A 186 3.86 12.82 0.61
CA ARG A 186 2.65 12.52 -0.18
C ARG A 186 1.99 13.77 -0.74
N GLY A 187 2.16 14.93 -0.07
CA GLY A 187 1.72 16.23 -0.58
C GLY A 187 2.46 16.72 -1.83
N MET A 188 3.60 16.11 -2.17
CA MET A 188 4.42 16.44 -3.35
C MET A 188 3.63 16.33 -4.66
N LEU A 189 2.68 15.40 -4.75
CA LEU A 189 1.89 15.16 -5.97
C LEU A 189 0.87 16.26 -6.26
N PHE A 190 0.54 17.12 -5.30
CA PHE A 190 -0.51 18.13 -5.44
C PHE A 190 0.00 19.57 -5.53
N ARG A 191 1.32 19.77 -5.39
CA ARG A 191 1.93 21.07 -5.66
C ARG A 191 1.85 21.39 -7.14
N MET A 192 1.41 22.61 -7.45
CA MET A 192 1.02 22.99 -8.82
C MET A 192 2.15 23.72 -9.55
N ASN A 193 3.11 24.29 -8.81
CA ASN A 193 4.30 24.92 -9.37
C ASN A 193 5.59 24.16 -8.99
N GLU A 194 6.65 24.40 -9.75
CA GLU A 194 7.95 23.72 -9.58
C GLU A 194 8.61 24.08 -8.25
N ASN A 195 8.46 25.33 -7.78
CA ASN A 195 9.05 25.80 -6.53
C ASN A 195 8.46 25.11 -5.29
N GLU A 196 7.13 24.95 -5.23
CA GLU A 196 6.45 24.20 -4.16
C GLU A 196 6.83 22.71 -4.18
N THR A 197 7.05 22.16 -5.37
CA THR A 197 7.51 20.78 -5.54
C THR A 197 8.92 20.63 -4.95
N GLU A 198 9.83 21.54 -5.28
CA GLU A 198 11.19 21.58 -4.74
C GLU A 198 11.19 21.72 -3.21
N GLN A 199 10.41 22.65 -2.66
CA GLN A 199 10.27 22.81 -1.21
C GLN A 199 9.78 21.52 -0.53
N SER A 200 8.82 20.81 -1.15
CA SER A 200 8.31 19.55 -0.62
C SER A 200 9.36 18.44 -0.68
N ILE A 201 10.21 18.40 -1.72
CA ILE A 201 11.37 17.50 -1.80
C ILE A 201 12.34 17.80 -0.67
N LEU A 202 12.67 19.07 -0.45
CA LEU A 202 13.60 19.49 0.61
C LEU A 202 13.06 19.13 1.99
N GLN A 203 11.77 19.35 2.24
CA GLN A 203 11.09 18.93 3.47
C GLN A 203 11.20 17.41 3.66
N PHE A 204 10.82 16.63 2.65
CA PHE A 204 10.91 15.17 2.68
C PHE A 204 12.32 14.66 3.01
N LEU A 205 13.35 15.28 2.44
CA LEU A 205 14.75 14.94 2.70
C LEU A 205 15.24 15.39 4.08
N SER A 206 14.63 16.42 4.66
CA SER A 206 14.97 16.93 5.99
C SER A 206 14.37 16.10 7.12
N GLU A 207 13.25 15.44 6.86
CA GLU A 207 12.55 14.64 7.85
C GLU A 207 13.38 13.45 8.32
N PRO A 208 13.58 13.31 9.64
CA PRO A 208 14.32 12.18 10.17
C PRO A 208 13.59 10.88 9.82
N MET A 209 14.34 9.89 9.38
CA MET A 209 13.84 8.53 9.27
C MET A 209 14.17 7.81 10.57
N GLU A 210 13.15 7.52 11.38
CA GLU A 210 13.34 6.76 12.61
C GLU A 210 13.78 5.32 12.28
N LEU A 211 14.99 4.96 12.69
CA LEU A 211 15.54 3.61 12.53
C LEU A 211 14.93 2.67 13.57
N THR A 212 13.64 2.39 13.43
CA THR A 212 12.93 1.44 14.31
C THR A 212 13.26 0.00 13.91
N ARG A 213 13.04 -0.94 14.83
CA ARG A 213 13.14 -2.39 14.55
C ARG A 213 12.21 -2.87 13.42
N TYR A 214 11.17 -2.10 13.11
CA TYR A 214 10.16 -2.41 12.10
C TYR A 214 10.52 -1.87 10.71
N LEU A 215 11.44 -0.91 10.63
CA LEU A 215 11.78 -0.22 9.39
C LEU A 215 12.31 -1.18 8.32
N ASN A 216 13.22 -2.09 8.66
CA ASN A 216 13.79 -3.03 7.69
C ASN A 216 12.73 -3.98 7.12
N ARG A 217 11.70 -4.34 7.91
CA ARG A 217 10.58 -5.14 7.43
C ARG A 217 9.68 -4.33 6.50
N ALA A 218 9.37 -3.08 6.83
CA ALA A 218 8.61 -2.17 5.98
C ALA A 218 9.31 -1.93 4.63
N VAL A 219 10.62 -1.71 4.66
CA VAL A 219 11.46 -1.50 3.48
C VAL A 219 11.55 -2.77 2.64
N SER A 220 11.64 -3.94 3.26
CA SER A 220 11.62 -5.22 2.53
C SER A 220 10.29 -5.42 1.79
N VAL A 221 9.17 -5.09 2.44
CA VAL A 221 7.82 -5.15 1.83
C VAL A 221 7.68 -4.14 0.69
N ALA A 222 8.19 -2.92 0.85
CA ALA A 222 8.25 -1.91 -0.22
C ALA A 222 9.12 -2.40 -1.40
N LEU A 223 10.30 -2.97 -1.11
CA LEU A 223 11.20 -3.52 -2.13
C LEU A 223 10.55 -4.66 -2.92
N GLU A 224 9.83 -5.58 -2.28
CA GLU A 224 9.08 -6.61 -3.02
C GLU A 224 8.08 -5.98 -3.99
N GLY A 225 7.42 -4.89 -3.61
CA GLY A 225 6.53 -4.15 -4.48
C GLY A 225 7.22 -3.54 -5.69
N VAL A 226 8.37 -2.91 -5.47
CA VAL A 226 9.20 -2.30 -6.52
C VAL A 226 9.81 -3.38 -7.44
N LEU A 227 10.03 -4.60 -6.96
CA LEU A 227 10.55 -5.71 -7.77
C LEU A 227 9.51 -6.33 -8.72
N ILE A 228 8.20 -6.17 -8.47
CA ILE A 228 7.15 -6.82 -9.26
C ILE A 228 7.25 -6.45 -10.76
N PRO A 229 7.31 -5.15 -11.16
CA PRO A 229 7.44 -4.79 -12.57
C PRO A 229 8.72 -5.32 -13.22
N THR A 230 9.82 -5.38 -12.48
CA THR A 230 11.09 -5.93 -12.98
C THR A 230 10.98 -7.43 -13.27
N ARG A 231 10.33 -8.21 -12.38
CA ARG A 231 10.12 -9.66 -12.55
C ARG A 231 9.18 -10.00 -13.72
N ILE A 232 8.13 -9.22 -13.92
CA ILE A 232 7.18 -9.40 -15.04
C ILE A 232 7.83 -8.95 -16.37
N GLY A 233 8.86 -8.11 -16.29
CA GLY A 233 9.53 -7.47 -17.42
C GLY A 233 9.05 -6.02 -17.55
N LYS A 234 9.93 -5.06 -17.23
CA LYS A 234 9.60 -3.63 -17.19
C LYS A 234 8.94 -3.17 -18.49
N GLY A 235 9.42 -3.63 -19.65
CA GLY A 235 8.87 -3.28 -20.97
C GLY A 235 7.47 -3.81 -21.25
N LEU A 236 7.12 -4.98 -20.71
CA LEU A 236 5.76 -5.53 -20.83
C LEU A 236 4.80 -4.75 -19.94
N VAL A 237 5.15 -4.56 -18.67
CA VAL A 237 4.33 -3.84 -17.69
C VAL A 237 4.09 -2.39 -18.10
N ARG A 238 5.09 -1.70 -18.63
CA ARG A 238 4.92 -0.33 -19.17
C ARG A 238 3.77 -0.27 -20.19
N LYS A 239 3.70 -1.26 -21.09
CA LYS A 239 2.69 -1.31 -22.16
C LYS A 239 1.31 -1.81 -21.69
N THR A 240 1.24 -2.61 -20.62
CA THR A 240 -0.01 -3.26 -20.18
C THR A 240 -0.59 -2.70 -18.87
N SER A 241 0.16 -1.86 -18.16
CA SER A 241 -0.25 -1.25 -16.89
C SER A 241 -1.55 -0.48 -16.99
N ALA A 242 -1.76 0.28 -18.07
CA ALA A 242 -3.01 1.03 -18.30
C ALA A 242 -4.27 0.15 -18.37
N PHE A 243 -4.12 -1.15 -18.65
CA PHE A 243 -5.25 -2.10 -18.75
C PHE A 243 -5.51 -2.87 -17.45
N THR A 244 -4.58 -2.85 -16.49
CA THR A 244 -4.62 -3.75 -15.32
C THR A 244 -4.43 -3.04 -13.98
N TRP A 245 -3.91 -1.81 -13.99
CA TRP A 245 -3.62 -1.06 -12.77
C TRP A 245 -4.70 -0.01 -12.52
N ALA A 246 -5.36 -0.10 -11.37
CA ALA A 246 -6.05 1.05 -10.83
C ALA A 246 -5.04 2.06 -10.25
N VAL A 247 -5.53 3.25 -9.91
CA VAL A 247 -4.69 4.37 -9.43
C VAL A 247 -3.96 4.04 -8.12
N GLU A 248 -4.51 3.11 -7.32
CA GLU A 248 -3.95 2.56 -6.08
C GLU A 248 -2.59 1.93 -6.31
N HIS A 249 -2.36 1.24 -7.44
CA HIS A 249 -1.05 0.67 -7.74
C HIS A 249 -0.01 1.75 -7.98
N ALA A 250 -0.38 2.80 -8.71
CA ALA A 250 0.49 3.93 -8.93
C ALA A 250 0.89 4.55 -7.58
N PHE A 251 -0.09 4.76 -6.69
CA PHE A 251 0.16 5.30 -5.35
C PHE A 251 0.92 4.35 -4.42
N ALA A 252 0.65 3.05 -4.49
CA ALA A 252 1.38 2.08 -3.71
C ALA A 252 2.84 1.96 -4.17
N GLY A 253 3.08 2.01 -5.47
CA GLY A 253 4.42 2.10 -6.05
C GLY A 253 5.13 3.39 -5.61
N TRP A 254 4.41 4.52 -5.61
CA TRP A 254 4.93 5.82 -5.19
C TRP A 254 5.37 5.81 -3.73
N ASP A 255 4.52 5.30 -2.85
CA ASP A 255 4.83 5.15 -1.43
C ASP A 255 6.02 4.21 -1.20
N SER A 256 6.05 3.10 -1.93
CA SER A 256 7.11 2.10 -1.82
C SER A 256 8.46 2.66 -2.28
N ILE A 257 8.49 3.36 -3.43
CA ILE A 257 9.74 3.90 -3.97
C ILE A 257 10.29 5.01 -3.08
N LEU A 258 9.44 5.93 -2.59
CA LEU A 258 9.89 7.00 -1.69
C LEU A 258 10.47 6.46 -0.38
N LEU A 259 9.81 5.47 0.23
CA LEU A 259 10.32 4.82 1.43
C LEU A 259 11.67 4.16 1.15
N LEU A 260 11.75 3.38 0.07
CA LEU A 260 12.95 2.64 -0.30
C LEU A 260 14.13 3.57 -0.62
N THR A 261 13.94 4.61 -1.45
CA THR A 261 15.02 5.52 -1.85
C THR A 261 15.52 6.36 -0.68
N LYS A 262 14.62 6.80 0.22
CA LYS A 262 15.02 7.53 1.44
C LYS A 262 15.80 6.62 2.39
N TRP A 263 15.38 5.36 2.53
CA TRP A 263 16.12 4.38 3.33
C TRP A 263 17.50 4.09 2.72
N VAL A 264 17.59 3.82 1.42
CA VAL A 264 18.87 3.60 0.72
C VAL A 264 19.79 4.80 0.92
N HIS A 265 19.29 6.03 0.71
CA HIS A 265 20.08 7.24 0.91
C HIS A 265 20.58 7.39 2.36
N ALA A 266 19.73 7.07 3.35
CA ALA A 266 20.12 7.08 4.76
C ALA A 266 21.25 6.06 5.04
N LYS A 267 21.15 4.84 4.50
CA LYS A 267 22.17 3.80 4.66
C LYS A 267 23.48 4.17 3.96
N GLU A 268 23.43 4.72 2.75
CA GLU A 268 24.62 5.24 2.05
C GLU A 268 25.33 6.32 2.88
N ARG A 269 24.58 7.24 3.49
CA ARG A 269 25.16 8.27 4.37
C ARG A 269 25.83 7.68 5.62
N LEU A 270 25.26 6.62 6.20
CA LEU A 270 25.90 5.90 7.32
C LEU A 270 27.22 5.25 6.87
N GLN A 271 27.22 4.58 5.71
CA GLN A 271 28.44 3.96 5.16
C GLN A 271 29.54 4.99 4.89
N ARG A 272 29.21 6.17 4.33
CA ARG A 272 30.19 7.26 4.11
C ARG A 272 30.78 7.80 5.41
N ARG A 273 30.03 7.74 6.51
CA ARG A 273 30.51 8.10 7.86
C ARG A 273 31.35 6.98 8.50
N GLY A 274 31.64 5.90 7.77
CA GLY A 274 32.39 4.75 8.29
C GLY A 274 31.57 3.81 9.17
N ILE A 275 30.24 3.99 9.24
CA ILE A 275 29.37 3.13 10.04
C ILE A 275 29.08 1.86 9.25
N THR A 276 29.41 0.71 9.85
CA THR A 276 29.15 -0.60 9.24
C THR A 276 27.66 -0.91 9.34
N LEU A 277 27.06 -1.28 8.20
CA LEU A 277 25.67 -1.72 8.15
C LEU A 277 25.51 -3.11 8.77
N ASP A 278 24.34 -3.38 9.35
CA ASP A 278 23.99 -4.73 9.79
C ASP A 278 23.76 -5.67 8.59
N GLU A 279 23.61 -6.96 8.86
CA GLU A 279 23.47 -7.96 7.81
C GLU A 279 22.14 -7.85 7.05
N ALA A 280 21.06 -7.45 7.72
CA ALA A 280 19.76 -7.26 7.09
C ALA A 280 19.77 -6.06 6.12
N ASP A 281 20.39 -4.95 6.52
CA ASP A 281 20.63 -3.78 5.72
C ASP A 281 21.46 -4.12 4.48
N LYS A 282 22.54 -4.88 4.65
CA LYS A 282 23.40 -5.32 3.53
C LYS A 282 22.62 -6.16 2.54
N GLN A 283 21.79 -7.09 3.00
CA GLN A 283 20.96 -7.92 2.13
C GLN A 283 19.97 -7.08 1.32
N ILE A 284 19.26 -6.14 1.96
CA ILE A 284 18.33 -5.25 1.24
C ILE A 284 19.08 -4.38 0.23
N MET A 285 20.22 -3.77 0.61
CA MET A 285 21.05 -2.98 -0.30
C MET A 285 21.55 -3.80 -1.49
N GLN A 286 21.94 -5.07 -1.26
CA GLN A 286 22.39 -5.95 -2.33
C GLN A 286 21.25 -6.24 -3.31
N ARG A 287 20.06 -6.56 -2.81
CA ARG A 287 18.89 -6.80 -3.66
C ARG A 287 18.50 -5.59 -4.51
N VAL A 288 18.70 -4.37 -3.99
CA VAL A 288 18.53 -3.13 -4.77
C VAL A 288 19.57 -3.02 -5.88
N ARG A 289 20.84 -3.35 -5.60
CA ARG A 289 21.89 -3.39 -6.64
C ARG A 289 21.57 -4.43 -7.71
N ASP A 290 21.16 -5.63 -7.30
CA ASP A 290 20.82 -6.71 -8.23
C ASP A 290 19.66 -6.31 -9.15
N MET A 291 18.65 -5.60 -8.63
CA MET A 291 17.55 -5.04 -9.42
C MET A 291 18.03 -4.05 -10.48
N LEU A 292 19.04 -3.25 -10.15
CA LEU A 292 19.56 -2.17 -10.99
C LEU A 292 20.77 -2.60 -11.82
N ALA A 293 21.17 -3.88 -11.78
CA ALA A 293 22.37 -4.36 -12.47
C ALA A 293 22.33 -4.10 -13.99
N GLU A 294 21.13 -4.09 -14.59
CA GLU A 294 20.93 -3.76 -16.01
C GLU A 294 20.95 -2.24 -16.28
N ASP A 295 20.66 -1.42 -15.27
CA ASP A 295 20.55 0.04 -15.36
C ASP A 295 21.85 0.76 -14.95
N ILE A 296 22.75 0.08 -14.23
CA ILE A 296 24.05 0.63 -13.79
C ILE A 296 25.10 0.32 -14.85
N GLU A 297 25.54 1.33 -15.60
CA GLU A 297 26.74 1.19 -16.44
C GLU A 297 27.96 0.91 -15.54
N THR A 298 28.76 -0.09 -15.91
CA THR A 298 29.90 -0.64 -15.13
C THR A 298 30.99 0.37 -14.73
N ASN A 299 30.91 1.62 -15.18
CA ASN A 299 31.90 2.67 -14.96
C ASN A 299 31.50 3.70 -13.89
N ASP A 300 30.28 3.64 -13.33
CA ASP A 300 29.74 4.73 -12.51
C ASP A 300 29.79 4.48 -10.99
N VAL A 301 30.98 4.15 -10.50
CA VAL A 301 31.24 3.78 -9.08
C VAL A 301 30.96 4.92 -8.09
N GLU A 302 30.80 6.16 -8.57
CA GLU A 302 30.54 7.35 -7.73
C GLU A 302 29.06 7.73 -7.61
N THR A 303 28.14 7.08 -8.34
CA THR A 303 26.72 7.45 -8.26
C THR A 303 26.03 6.90 -7.02
N SER A 304 25.19 7.74 -6.40
CA SER A 304 24.31 7.32 -5.31
C SER A 304 23.33 6.26 -5.81
N LEU A 305 23.32 5.09 -5.16
CA LEU A 305 22.36 4.02 -5.41
C LEU A 305 20.93 4.50 -5.24
N ALA A 306 20.68 5.40 -4.26
CA ALA A 306 19.38 6.02 -4.09
C ALA A 306 18.98 6.85 -5.31
N ALA A 307 19.89 7.64 -5.88
CA ALA A 307 19.63 8.43 -7.08
C ALA A 307 19.35 7.55 -8.30
N THR A 308 20.15 6.51 -8.53
CA THR A 308 19.97 5.57 -9.64
C THR A 308 18.66 4.80 -9.54
N LEU A 309 18.31 4.30 -8.35
CA LEU A 309 17.02 3.69 -8.08
C LEU A 309 15.86 4.65 -8.39
N THR A 310 15.98 5.90 -7.92
CA THR A 310 14.97 6.93 -8.12
C THR A 310 14.77 7.25 -9.61
N ARG A 311 15.85 7.31 -10.40
CA ARG A 311 15.78 7.51 -11.86
C ARG A 311 15.16 6.35 -12.60
N SER A 312 15.57 5.10 -12.33
CA SER A 312 14.99 3.92 -12.97
C SER A 312 13.47 3.87 -12.80
N TRP A 313 12.99 4.25 -11.61
CA TRP A 313 11.56 4.31 -11.32
C TRP A 313 10.86 5.54 -11.93
N ALA A 314 11.55 6.66 -12.07
CA ALA A 314 11.04 7.79 -12.84
C ALA A 314 10.80 7.41 -14.31
N ASP A 315 11.75 6.73 -14.94
CA ASP A 315 11.64 6.28 -16.33
C ASP A 315 10.56 5.21 -16.49
N PHE A 316 10.37 4.37 -15.47
CA PHE A 316 9.23 3.45 -15.42
C PHE A 316 7.88 4.18 -15.40
N TYR A 317 7.75 5.27 -14.65
CA TYR A 317 6.50 6.02 -14.56
C TYR A 317 6.19 6.92 -15.75
N ASP A 318 7.20 7.38 -16.47
CA ASP A 318 6.99 8.11 -17.72
C ASP A 318 6.33 7.24 -18.79
N ASP A 319 6.72 5.96 -18.85
CA ASP A 319 6.23 5.00 -19.84
C ASP A 319 4.99 4.21 -19.38
N THR A 320 4.54 4.41 -18.14
CA THR A 320 3.34 3.78 -17.56
C THR A 320 2.25 4.84 -17.52
N TRP A 321 1.31 4.85 -18.46
CA TRP A 321 0.29 5.92 -18.52
C TRP A 321 -0.97 5.58 -17.71
N ILE A 322 -1.01 6.00 -16.44
CA ILE A 322 -2.22 5.97 -15.60
C ILE A 322 -2.68 7.41 -15.39
N TRP A 323 -3.64 7.84 -16.20
CA TRP A 323 -4.41 9.09 -16.08
C TRP A 323 -3.57 10.36 -15.81
N GLY A 324 -2.35 10.45 -16.35
CA GLY A 324 -1.46 11.62 -16.23
C GLY A 324 -0.78 11.82 -14.87
N VAL A 325 -1.13 11.01 -13.86
CA VAL A 325 -0.53 11.08 -12.52
C VAL A 325 0.90 10.53 -12.52
N THR A 326 1.13 9.43 -13.22
CA THR A 326 2.43 8.75 -13.28
C THR A 326 3.52 9.59 -13.96
N PRO A 327 3.30 10.31 -15.09
CA PRO A 327 4.29 11.28 -15.60
C PRO A 327 4.64 12.39 -14.60
N LYS A 328 3.68 12.83 -13.76
CA LYS A 328 3.98 13.80 -12.70
C LYS A 328 4.88 13.18 -11.63
N MET A 329 4.58 11.95 -11.21
CA MET A 329 5.46 11.17 -10.31
C MET A 329 6.87 11.05 -10.88
N GLY A 330 7.02 10.68 -12.15
CA GLY A 330 8.31 10.56 -12.84
C GLY A 330 9.13 11.86 -12.78
N ARG A 331 8.52 13.00 -13.08
CA ARG A 331 9.17 14.33 -12.97
C ARG A 331 9.67 14.64 -11.56
N ILE A 332 8.85 14.37 -10.54
CA ILE A 332 9.22 14.62 -9.14
C ILE A 332 10.38 13.70 -8.72
N LEU A 333 10.33 12.41 -9.07
CA LEU A 333 11.41 11.47 -8.79
C LEU A 333 12.73 11.93 -9.44
N ARG A 334 12.72 12.46 -10.67
CA ARG A 334 13.95 12.99 -11.27
C ARG A 334 14.55 14.17 -10.49
N GLN A 335 13.72 15.07 -9.98
CA GLN A 335 14.20 16.15 -9.11
C GLN A 335 14.77 15.59 -7.81
N LEU A 336 14.07 14.63 -7.17
CA LEU A 336 14.53 13.95 -5.97
C LEU A 336 15.88 13.25 -6.19
N ALA A 337 16.08 12.59 -7.33
CA ALA A 337 17.33 11.93 -7.68
C ALA A 337 18.52 12.91 -7.71
N LYS A 338 18.33 14.10 -8.31
CA LYS A 338 19.36 15.16 -8.32
C LYS A 338 19.76 15.59 -6.90
N HIS A 339 18.78 15.69 -5.99
CA HIS A 339 19.10 16.02 -4.60
C HIS A 339 19.83 14.88 -3.88
N TYR A 340 19.54 13.61 -4.19
CA TYR A 340 20.30 12.50 -3.65
C TYR A 340 21.77 12.51 -4.10
N GLU A 341 22.05 12.91 -5.34
CA GLU A 341 23.43 13.07 -5.87
C GLU A 341 24.16 14.24 -5.22
N ASN A 342 23.51 15.41 -5.15
CA ASN A 342 24.12 16.61 -4.56
C ASN A 342 24.42 16.45 -3.06
N LYS A 343 23.67 15.59 -2.36
CA LYS A 343 23.92 15.22 -0.96
C LYS A 343 24.75 13.92 -0.83
N ALA A 344 25.12 13.31 -1.95
CA ALA A 344 26.01 12.16 -1.99
C ALA A 344 27.49 12.55 -2.07
N GLN A 345 27.76 13.67 -2.74
CA GLN A 345 28.98 14.47 -2.60
C GLN A 345 29.07 15.07 -1.19
#